data_AF-A0A3D9BQQ4-F1
#
_entry.id   AF-A0A3D9BQQ4-F1
#
_cell.length_a   1.000
_cell.length_b   1.000
_cell.length_c   1.000
_cell.angle_alpha   90.00
_cell.angle_beta   90.00
_cell.angle_gamma   90.00
#
_symmetry.space_group_name_H-M   'P 1'
#
loop_
_entity.id
_entity.type
_entity.pdbx_description
1 polymer ?
#
loop_
_entity_poly.entity_id
_entity_poly.type
_entity_poly.pdbx_seq_one_letter_code
_entity_poly.pdbx_strand_id
1 'polypeptide(L)'
;MSQFENLKMKFLHCIFLFFFIFGYSQNYSKDEKAVLLQVKKLDSLMIMNDAQIVELFCSDVSFGHSNGWIQNLDDFLKRFFIKKSQL
;
A
#
# COMPACT_ATOMS: atom_id res chain seq x y z
N MET A 1 43.78 12.59 -26.75
CA MET A 1 43.62 11.49 -25.75
C MET A 1 42.82 11.93 -24.52
N SER A 2 43.24 12.95 -23.76
CA SER A 2 42.63 13.36 -22.48
C SER A 2 41.14 13.81 -22.53
N GLN A 3 40.74 14.55 -23.57
CA GLN A 3 39.34 15.01 -23.74
C GLN A 3 38.33 13.85 -23.91
N PHE A 4 38.74 12.79 -24.61
CA PHE A 4 37.88 11.64 -24.91
C PHE A 4 37.64 10.77 -23.67
N GLU A 5 38.65 10.60 -22.83
CA GLU A 5 38.54 9.88 -21.55
C GLU A 5 37.65 10.64 -20.54
N ASN A 6 37.74 11.97 -20.51
CA ASN A 6 36.83 12.79 -19.69
C ASN A 6 35.35 12.64 -20.11
N LEU A 7 35.08 12.55 -21.41
CA LEU A 7 33.73 12.33 -21.93
C LEU A 7 33.19 10.94 -21.54
N LYS A 8 34.02 9.89 -21.65
CA LYS A 8 33.65 8.53 -21.21
C LYS A 8 33.35 8.47 -19.72
N MET A 9 34.17 9.10 -18.88
CA MET A 9 33.95 9.12 -17.44
C MET A 9 32.65 9.84 -17.09
N LYS A 10 32.34 10.98 -17.70
CA LYS A 10 31.06 11.68 -17.51
C LYS A 10 29.87 10.84 -17.94
N PHE A 11 29.98 10.14 -19.06
CA PHE A 11 28.93 9.24 -19.56
C PHE A 11 28.67 8.08 -18.58
N LEU A 12 29.72 7.46 -18.04
CA LEU A 12 29.60 6.40 -17.02
C LEU A 12 28.94 6.92 -15.73
N HIS A 13 29.26 8.14 -15.29
CA HIS A 13 28.60 8.75 -14.14
C HIS A 13 27.11 9.01 -14.42
N CYS A 14 26.74 9.50 -15.60
CA CYS A 14 25.34 9.69 -15.98
C CYS A 14 24.57 8.36 -15.99
N ILE A 15 25.17 7.29 -16.52
CA ILE A 15 24.58 5.94 -16.51
C ILE A 15 24.39 5.44 -15.07
N PHE A 16 25.39 5.60 -14.22
CA PHE A 16 25.32 5.19 -12.82
C PHE A 16 24.18 5.91 -12.08
N LEU A 17 24.07 7.23 -12.27
CA LEU A 17 22.98 8.02 -11.69
C LEU A 17 21.60 7.59 -12.23
N PHE A 18 21.50 7.28 -13.52
CA PHE A 18 20.26 6.81 -14.13
C PHE A 18 19.79 5.48 -13.52
N PHE A 19 20.69 4.49 -13.41
CA PHE A 19 20.37 3.21 -12.78
C PHE A 19 20.02 3.34 -11.30
N PHE A 20 20.69 4.24 -10.58
CA PHE A 20 20.39 4.52 -9.18
C PHE A 20 18.94 5.05 -9.03
N ILE A 21 18.58 6.12 -9.75
CA ILE A 21 17.25 6.72 -9.66
C ILE A 21 16.16 5.73 -10.10
N PHE A 22 16.40 4.99 -11.19
CA PHE A 22 15.42 4.04 -11.73
C PHE A 22 15.25 2.81 -10.80
N GLY A 23 16.31 2.38 -10.11
CA GLY A 23 16.26 1.30 -9.14
C GLY A 23 15.39 1.64 -7.91
N TYR A 24 15.58 2.82 -7.31
CA TYR A 24 14.76 3.26 -6.16
C TYR A 24 13.29 3.47 -6.53
N SER A 25 13.01 4.03 -7.71
CA SER A 25 11.64 4.24 -8.19
C SER A 25 10.85 2.94 -8.38
N GLN A 26 11.53 1.85 -8.76
CA GLN A 26 10.88 0.53 -8.92
C GLN A 26 10.33 -0.03 -7.60
N ASN A 27 11.04 0.15 -6.48
CA ASN A 27 10.56 -0.36 -5.18
C ASN A 27 9.33 0.41 -4.73
N TYR A 28 9.35 1.75 -4.83
CA TYR A 28 8.19 2.58 -4.55
C TYR A 28 6.96 2.17 -5.37
N SER A 29 7.13 1.92 -6.66
CA SER A 29 6.04 1.46 -7.53
C SER A 29 5.47 0.08 -7.11
N LYS A 30 6.29 -0.82 -6.56
CA LYS A 30 5.82 -2.11 -6.07
C LYS A 30 4.99 -1.96 -4.80
N ASP A 31 5.46 -1.14 -3.87
CA ASP A 31 4.75 -0.89 -2.61
C ASP A 31 3.40 -0.22 -2.86
N GLU A 32 3.35 0.78 -3.76
CA GLU A 32 2.10 1.43 -4.17
C GLU A 32 1.12 0.42 -4.78
N LYS A 33 1.60 -0.46 -5.67
CA LYS A 33 0.76 -1.51 -6.27
C LYS A 33 0.27 -2.52 -5.23
N ALA A 34 1.10 -2.89 -4.26
CA ALA A 34 0.73 -3.80 -3.19
C ALA A 34 -0.39 -3.18 -2.32
N VAL A 35 -0.24 -1.91 -1.94
CA VAL A 35 -1.28 -1.17 -1.19
C VAL A 35 -2.57 -1.08 -2.00
N LEU A 36 -2.49 -0.71 -3.29
CA LEU A 36 -3.66 -0.62 -4.16
C LEU A 36 -4.40 -1.97 -4.28
N LEU A 37 -3.67 -3.08 -4.36
CA LEU A 37 -4.26 -4.41 -4.41
C LEU A 37 -5.00 -4.74 -3.11
N GLN A 38 -4.39 -4.44 -1.96
CA GLN A 38 -5.01 -4.66 -0.65
C GLN A 38 -6.24 -3.78 -0.43
N VAL A 39 -6.24 -2.53 -0.91
CA VAL A 39 -7.40 -1.63 -0.87
C VAL A 39 -8.54 -2.17 -1.74
N LYS A 40 -8.25 -2.68 -2.94
CA LYS A 40 -9.28 -3.32 -3.79
C LYS A 40 -9.84 -4.59 -3.14
N LYS A 41 -9.00 -5.37 -2.47
CA LYS A 41 -9.43 -6.54 -1.70
C LYS A 41 -10.33 -6.11 -0.54
N LEU A 42 -9.97 -5.06 0.20
CA LEU A 42 -10.80 -4.47 1.27
C LEU A 42 -12.19 -4.11 0.78
N ASP A 43 -12.27 -3.35 -0.31
CA ASP A 43 -13.53 -2.89 -0.90
C ASP A 43 -14.46 -4.07 -1.25
N SER A 44 -13.91 -5.08 -1.91
CA SER A 44 -14.66 -6.30 -2.26
C SER A 44 -15.17 -7.04 -1.02
N LEU A 45 -14.33 -7.23 0.00
CA LEU A 45 -14.70 -7.92 1.24
C LEU A 45 -15.76 -7.15 2.04
N MET A 46 -15.67 -5.81 2.06
CA MET A 46 -16.66 -4.94 2.69
C MET A 46 -18.03 -5.03 2.00
N ILE A 47 -18.06 -5.01 0.66
CA ILE A 47 -19.30 -5.13 -0.12
C ILE A 47 -19.98 -6.49 0.11
N MET A 48 -19.18 -7.57 0.16
CA MET A 48 -19.70 -8.93 0.30
C MET A 48 -20.00 -9.35 1.75
N ASN A 49 -19.71 -8.50 2.75
CA ASN A 49 -19.75 -8.86 4.17
C ASN A 49 -18.98 -10.18 4.45
N ASP A 50 -17.79 -10.30 3.86
CA ASP A 50 -16.97 -11.51 3.96
C ASP A 50 -16.11 -11.50 5.23
N ALA A 51 -16.04 -12.64 5.92
CA ALA A 51 -15.29 -12.79 7.15
C ALA A 51 -13.77 -12.73 6.96
N GLN A 52 -13.28 -12.93 5.73
CA GLN A 52 -11.86 -12.75 5.39
C GLN A 52 -11.38 -11.30 5.56
N ILE A 53 -12.28 -10.33 5.79
CA ILE A 53 -11.89 -8.95 6.11
C ILE A 53 -10.98 -8.86 7.35
N VAL A 54 -11.10 -9.81 8.29
CA VAL A 54 -10.28 -9.87 9.51
C VAL A 54 -8.80 -10.06 9.18
N GLU A 55 -8.48 -10.79 8.11
CA GLU A 55 -7.09 -11.05 7.69
C GLU A 55 -6.40 -9.81 7.10
N LEU A 56 -7.18 -8.78 6.76
CA LEU A 56 -6.65 -7.56 6.17
C LEU A 56 -6.20 -6.53 7.20
N PHE A 57 -6.66 -6.66 8.44
CA PHE A 57 -6.43 -5.68 9.50
C PHE A 57 -5.38 -6.15 10.51
N CYS A 58 -4.59 -5.21 11.01
CA CYS A 58 -3.76 -5.45 12.20
C CYS A 58 -4.65 -5.51 13.45
N SER A 59 -4.26 -6.30 14.45
CA SER A 59 -5.06 -6.50 15.67
C SER A 59 -5.29 -5.23 16.50
N ASP A 60 -4.43 -4.23 16.33
CA ASP A 60 -4.45 -2.94 17.03
C ASP A 60 -5.04 -1.79 16.21
N VAL A 61 -5.63 -2.08 15.04
CA VAL A 61 -6.21 -1.05 14.20
C VAL A 61 -7.40 -0.36 14.88
N SER A 62 -7.53 0.94 14.63
CA SER A 62 -8.69 1.74 15.03
C SER A 62 -9.23 2.53 13.84
N PHE A 63 -10.55 2.67 13.77
CA PHE A 63 -11.26 3.36 12.70
C PHE A 63 -11.77 4.71 13.22
N GLY A 64 -11.25 5.80 12.65
CA GLY A 64 -11.69 7.15 12.96
C GLY A 64 -12.86 7.56 12.07
N HIS A 65 -13.90 8.15 12.68
CA HIS A 65 -15.05 8.70 11.98
C HIS A 65 -14.98 10.23 11.93
N SER A 66 -15.65 10.83 10.94
CA SER A 66 -15.67 12.29 10.74
C SER A 66 -16.24 13.08 11.91
N ASN A 67 -16.98 12.44 12.81
CA ASN A 67 -17.52 13.01 14.04
C ASN A 67 -16.56 12.90 15.25
N GLY A 68 -15.32 12.45 15.05
CA GLY A 68 -14.32 12.28 16.10
C GLY A 68 -14.47 10.99 16.93
N TRP A 69 -15.44 10.13 16.60
CA TRP A 69 -15.56 8.82 17.23
C TRP A 69 -14.45 7.88 16.72
N ILE A 70 -13.83 7.14 17.64
CA ILE A 70 -12.83 6.12 17.35
C ILE A 70 -13.44 4.75 17.69
N GLN A 71 -13.43 3.84 16.73
CA GLN A 71 -13.92 2.48 16.85
C GLN A 71 -12.74 1.49 16.81
N ASN A 72 -12.66 0.58 17.78
CA ASN A 72 -11.67 -0.51 17.75
C ASN A 72 -12.10 -1.66 16.81
N LEU A 73 -11.18 -2.57 16.51
CA LEU A 73 -11.43 -3.71 15.63
C LEU A 73 -12.57 -4.61 16.14
N ASP A 74 -12.62 -4.93 17.43
CA ASP A 74 -13.64 -5.83 17.99
C ASP A 74 -15.06 -5.29 17.81
N ASP A 75 -15.26 -4.00 18.08
CA ASP A 75 -16.53 -3.30 17.90
C ASP A 75 -16.92 -3.20 16.43
N PHE A 76 -15.94 -3.01 15.54
CA PHE A 76 -16.15 -3.04 14.09
C PHE A 76 -16.65 -4.42 13.66
N LEU A 77 -15.92 -5.49 14.00
CA LEU A 77 -16.25 -6.85 13.59
C LEU A 77 -17.61 -7.30 14.15
N LYS A 78 -17.90 -6.97 15.41
CA LYS A 78 -19.20 -7.25 16.02
C LYS A 78 -20.34 -6.65 15.18
N ARG A 79 -20.23 -5.39 14.77
CA ARG A 79 -21.25 -4.73 13.93
C ARG A 79 -21.29 -5.27 12.50
N PHE A 80 -20.12 -5.54 11.94
CA PHE A 80 -19.96 -6.06 10.58
C PHE A 80 -20.66 -7.42 10.42
N PHE A 81 -20.44 -8.34 11.37
CA PHE A 81 -21.05 -9.67 11.33
C PHE A 81 -22.51 -9.72 11.77
N ILE A 82 -22.95 -8.86 12.70
CA ILE A 82 -24.37 -8.78 13.09
C ILE A 82 -25.24 -8.35 11.90
N LYS A 83 -24.74 -7.43 11.06
CA LYS A 83 -25.49 -6.96 9.89
C LYS A 83 -25.72 -8.07 8.84
N LYS A 84 -24.85 -9.10 8.81
CA LYS A 84 -24.98 -10.27 7.93
C LYS A 84 -26.17 -11.17 8.30
N SER A 85 -26.64 -11.15 9.54
CA SER A 85 -27.73 -12.05 10.00
C SER A 85 -29.14 -11.44 9.88
N GLN A 86 -29.28 -10.23 9.32
CA GLN A 86 -30.56 -9.53 9.16
C GLN A 86 -30.96 -9.28 7.69
N LEU A 87 -30.28 -9.93 6.75
CA LEU A 87 -30.61 -10.03 5.32
C LEU A 87 -30.76 -11.52 4.98
#